data_AF-G5ICN7-F1
#
_entry.id   AF-G5ICN7-F1
#
_cell.length_a   1.000
_cell.length_b   1.000
_cell.length_c   1.000
_cell.angle_alpha   90.00
_cell.angle_beta   90.00
_cell.angle_gamma   90.00
#
_symmetry.space_group_name_H-M   'P 1'
#
loop_
_entity.id
_entity.type
_entity.pdbx_description
1 polymer ?
#
loop_
_entity_poly.entity_id
_entity_poly.type
_entity_poly.pdbx_seq_one_letter_code
_entity_poly.pdbx_strand_id
1 'polypeptide(L)'
;MPMNEDNWETWLHDIRKYSDWLGLEFSQTHPNFFEMFNPDTSGYEWNQEKVRRGIIGSGILGAKWAVFHIGTVCRADGSIDDEESLKANVEYLRPLLKLAHEHGVGLAFENLGANSFARIPENLIRLVDELDDDAAGICWDFGHANIMKLNQTESLRKIGKRLKATHIADNHGEMDEHLPPFFGNINWKEMVHCLREIEYEGDFTYEIQNITRNLPDEHRDTLIRYFVELGEYTLSL
;
A
#
# COMPACT_ATOMS: atom_id res chain seq x y z
N MET A 1 18.71 4.99 8.56
CA MET A 1 17.54 5.53 7.82
C MET A 1 17.06 6.76 8.59
N PRO A 2 16.74 7.89 7.93
CA PRO A 2 16.41 9.15 8.62
C PRO A 2 15.32 9.04 9.70
N MET A 3 14.35 8.14 9.51
CA MET A 3 13.28 7.86 10.47
C MET A 3 13.76 7.29 11.82
N ASN A 4 15.01 6.81 11.90
CA ASN A 4 15.58 6.27 13.15
C ASN A 4 16.27 7.33 14.01
N GLU A 5 16.53 8.52 13.46
CA GLU A 5 17.26 9.57 14.16
C GLU A 5 16.30 10.43 15.01
N ASP A 6 16.83 11.20 15.96
CA ASP A 6 16.02 12.09 16.80
C ASP A 6 15.43 13.28 16.01
N ASN A 7 16.08 13.68 14.92
CA ASN A 7 15.69 14.82 14.08
C ASN A 7 14.79 14.43 12.89
N TRP A 8 14.14 13.26 12.93
CA TRP A 8 13.33 12.72 11.83
C TRP A 8 12.20 13.68 11.40
N GLU A 9 11.56 14.39 12.33
CA GLU A 9 10.52 15.39 12.01
C GLU A 9 11.09 16.57 11.22
N THR A 10 12.22 17.11 11.66
CA THR A 10 12.90 18.21 10.95
C THR A 10 13.28 17.78 9.54
N TRP A 11 13.81 16.56 9.41
CA TRP A 11 14.14 15.99 8.10
C TRP A 11 12.91 15.92 7.19
N LEU A 12 11.75 15.44 7.67
CA LEU A 12 10.52 15.39 6.88
C LEU A 12 9.99 16.77 6.49
N HIS A 13 10.08 17.76 7.38
CA HIS A 13 9.71 19.14 7.04
C HIS A 13 10.61 19.73 5.96
N ASP A 14 11.91 19.43 6.00
CA ASP A 14 12.84 19.84 4.94
C ASP A 14 12.50 19.15 3.61
N ILE A 15 12.14 17.86 3.62
CA ILE A 15 11.66 17.15 2.43
C ILE A 15 10.37 17.79 1.88
N ARG A 16 9.38 18.06 2.73
CA ARG A 16 8.13 18.73 2.32
C ARG A 16 8.39 20.09 1.71
N LYS A 17 9.23 20.91 2.34
CA LYS A 17 9.60 22.23 1.80
C LYS A 17 10.28 22.12 0.43
N TYR A 18 11.12 21.10 0.24
CA TYR A 18 11.78 20.87 -1.03
C TYR A 18 10.82 20.38 -2.11
N SER A 19 9.86 19.50 -1.78
CA SER A 19 8.82 19.08 -2.72
C SER A 19 7.93 20.25 -3.13
N ASP A 20 7.54 21.12 -2.18
CA ASP A 20 6.77 22.33 -2.46
C ASP A 20 7.50 23.27 -3.42
N TRP A 21 8.82 23.43 -3.25
CA TRP A 21 9.63 24.22 -4.16
C TRP A 21 9.68 23.65 -5.58
N LEU A 22 9.60 22.32 -5.72
CA LEU A 22 9.55 21.62 -7.01
C LEU A 22 8.12 21.53 -7.59
N GLY A 23 7.08 21.83 -6.80
CA GLY A 23 5.70 21.57 -7.18
C GLY A 23 5.36 20.08 -7.23
N LEU A 24 6.02 19.26 -6.41
CA LEU A 24 5.79 17.82 -6.30
C LEU A 24 4.92 17.52 -5.09
N GLU A 25 4.02 16.56 -5.27
CA GLU A 25 3.13 16.07 -4.23
C GLU A 25 3.47 14.63 -3.88
N PHE A 26 3.38 14.30 -2.59
CA PHE A 26 3.37 12.92 -2.13
C PHE A 26 1.92 12.51 -2.03
N SER A 27 1.47 11.58 -2.85
CA SER A 27 0.08 11.10 -2.78
C SER A 27 -0.09 9.94 -1.81
N GLN A 28 0.90 9.05 -1.79
CA GLN A 28 0.95 7.86 -0.96
C GLN A 28 2.29 7.73 -0.25
N THR A 29 2.28 7.11 0.93
CA THR A 29 3.47 6.68 1.67
C THR A 29 3.33 5.22 2.08
N HIS A 30 4.45 4.61 2.47
CA HIS A 30 4.47 3.24 2.99
C HIS A 30 5.21 3.20 4.33
N PRO A 31 4.50 3.32 5.47
CA PRO A 31 5.11 3.19 6.79
C PRO A 31 5.79 1.84 7.02
N ASN A 32 6.60 1.78 8.08
CA ASN A 32 7.28 0.56 8.50
C ASN A 32 6.27 -0.55 8.84
N PHE A 33 6.45 -1.73 8.28
CA PHE A 33 5.68 -2.93 8.62
C PHE A 33 6.57 -3.97 9.32
N PHE A 34 5.95 -4.80 10.15
CA PHE A 34 6.59 -5.88 10.90
C PHE A 34 5.50 -6.82 11.45
N GLU A 35 5.90 -7.92 12.11
CA GLU A 35 4.96 -8.86 12.75
C GLU A 35 4.33 -8.24 14.02
N MET A 36 3.35 -7.35 13.85
CA MET A 36 2.76 -6.55 14.93
C MET A 36 2.03 -7.35 16.03
N PHE A 37 1.63 -8.60 15.74
CA PHE A 37 1.01 -9.51 16.72
C PHE A 37 1.99 -10.51 17.35
N ASN A 38 3.28 -10.36 17.08
CA ASN A 38 4.34 -11.14 17.69
C ASN A 38 5.23 -10.24 18.57
N PRO A 39 4.97 -10.14 19.89
CA PRO A 39 5.74 -9.26 20.78
C PRO A 39 7.22 -9.67 20.91
N ASP A 40 7.56 -10.92 20.55
CA ASP A 40 8.94 -11.42 20.56
C ASP A 40 9.73 -10.99 19.31
N THR A 41 9.10 -10.33 18.34
CA THR A 41 9.78 -9.78 17.18
C THR A 41 10.88 -8.81 17.60
N SER A 42 12.08 -9.00 17.05
CA SER A 42 13.23 -8.16 17.36
C SER A 42 12.94 -6.67 17.15
N GLY A 43 13.15 -5.89 18.21
CA GLY A 43 12.90 -4.46 18.21
C GLY A 43 11.42 -4.09 18.16
N TYR A 44 10.50 -4.93 18.66
CA TYR A 44 9.05 -4.71 18.66
C TYR A 44 8.64 -3.27 18.99
N GLU A 45 9.02 -2.76 20.17
CA GLU A 45 8.69 -1.38 20.60
C GLU A 45 9.23 -0.32 19.63
N TRP A 46 10.40 -0.56 19.06
CA TRP A 46 10.98 0.35 18.08
C TRP A 46 10.27 0.28 16.73
N ASN A 47 9.79 -0.89 16.34
CA ASN A 47 8.96 -1.04 15.14
C ASN A 47 7.60 -0.36 15.32
N GLN A 48 7.01 -0.41 16.52
CA GLN A 48 5.82 0.36 16.88
C GLN A 48 6.07 1.87 16.77
N GLU A 49 7.21 2.34 17.30
CA GLU A 49 7.58 3.75 17.17
C GLU A 49 7.78 4.16 15.71
N LYS A 50 8.39 3.31 14.88
CA LYS A 50 8.52 3.59 13.43
C LYS A 50 7.16 3.64 12.71
N VAL A 51 6.19 2.81 13.11
CA VAL A 51 4.80 2.92 12.63
C VAL A 51 4.22 4.28 12.97
N ARG A 52 4.32 4.68 14.25
CA ARG A 52 3.83 5.99 14.73
C ARG A 52 4.47 7.15 13.97
N ARG A 53 5.81 7.15 13.86
CA ARG A 53 6.57 8.16 13.10
C ARG A 53 6.19 8.16 11.62
N GLY A 54 5.93 6.99 11.04
CA GLY A 54 5.49 6.86 9.65
C GLY A 54 4.15 7.52 9.38
N ILE A 55 3.17 7.33 10.27
CA ILE A 55 1.84 7.97 10.15
C ILE A 55 1.97 9.50 10.27
N ILE A 56 2.67 9.98 11.30
CA ILE A 56 2.90 11.42 11.50
C ILE A 56 3.65 12.00 10.29
N GLY A 57 4.67 11.29 9.82
CA GLY A 57 5.48 11.74 8.71
C GLY A 57 4.72 11.80 7.40
N SER A 58 3.76 10.89 7.20
CA SER A 58 2.83 10.96 6.07
C SER A 58 2.03 12.26 6.09
N GLY A 59 1.58 12.69 7.27
CA GLY A 59 0.90 13.96 7.45
C GLY A 59 1.80 15.17 7.22
N ILE A 60 3.06 15.12 7.69
CA ILE A 60 4.06 16.17 7.41
C ILE A 60 4.31 16.32 5.91
N LEU A 61 4.39 15.21 5.17
CA LEU A 61 4.55 15.22 3.72
C LEU A 61 3.26 15.63 2.99
N GLY A 62 2.12 15.66 3.67
CA GLY A 62 0.80 15.96 3.11
C GLY A 62 0.24 14.83 2.24
N ALA A 63 0.68 13.58 2.48
CA ALA A 63 0.16 12.42 1.78
C ALA A 63 -1.26 12.10 2.24
N LYS A 64 -2.12 11.72 1.29
CA LYS A 64 -3.53 11.41 1.58
C LYS A 64 -3.67 10.02 2.20
N TRP A 65 -2.88 9.06 1.75
CA TRP A 65 -2.95 7.67 2.19
C TRP A 65 -1.59 7.13 2.58
N ALA A 66 -1.53 6.50 3.75
CA ALA A 66 -0.41 5.66 4.15
C ALA A 66 -0.81 4.19 3.94
N VAL A 67 -0.13 3.51 3.02
CA VAL A 67 -0.36 2.10 2.71
C VAL A 67 0.21 1.23 3.82
N PHE A 68 -0.61 0.33 4.36
CA PHE A 68 -0.34 -0.33 5.63
C PHE A 68 -0.56 -1.84 5.52
N HIS A 69 0.48 -2.61 5.83
CA HIS A 69 0.36 -4.06 5.99
C HIS A 69 -0.31 -4.37 7.33
N ILE A 70 -1.40 -5.13 7.32
CA ILE A 70 -2.14 -5.54 8.52
C ILE A 70 -1.62 -6.85 9.10
N GLY A 71 -1.88 -7.08 10.39
CA GLY A 71 -1.38 -8.25 11.11
C GLY A 71 -2.15 -9.53 10.79
N THR A 72 -1.54 -10.67 11.10
CA THR A 72 -2.14 -12.01 10.92
C THR A 72 -1.96 -12.82 12.20
N VAL A 73 -3.03 -13.44 12.68
CA VAL A 73 -3.00 -14.38 13.80
C VAL A 73 -3.05 -15.79 13.27
N CYS A 74 -2.12 -16.63 13.70
CA CYS A 74 -2.08 -18.05 13.37
C CYS A 74 -2.48 -18.91 14.57
N ARG A 75 -3.18 -20.01 14.30
CA ARG A 75 -3.48 -21.06 15.28
C ARG A 75 -2.24 -21.87 15.60
N ALA A 76 -2.32 -22.71 16.63
CA ALA A 76 -1.22 -23.59 17.04
C ALA A 76 -0.75 -24.57 15.95
N ASP A 77 -1.61 -24.90 14.98
CA ASP A 77 -1.28 -25.76 13.83
C ASP A 77 -0.69 -24.98 12.64
N GLY A 78 -0.49 -23.67 12.78
CA GLY A 78 0.03 -22.78 11.74
C GLY A 78 -1.02 -22.27 10.76
N SER A 79 -2.28 -22.69 10.85
CA SER A 79 -3.36 -22.15 10.02
C SER A 79 -3.73 -20.72 10.43
N ILE A 80 -4.13 -19.88 9.47
CA ILE A 80 -4.56 -18.51 9.76
C ILE A 80 -5.93 -18.53 10.44
N ASP A 81 -6.06 -17.78 11.54
CA ASP A 81 -7.33 -17.51 12.20
C ASP A 81 -7.91 -16.18 11.71
N ASP A 82 -8.77 -16.23 10.69
CA ASP A 82 -9.31 -15.02 10.07
C ASP A 82 -10.21 -14.22 11.03
N GLU A 83 -10.94 -14.88 11.95
CA GLU A 83 -11.80 -14.15 12.92
C GLU A 83 -10.97 -13.48 14.02
N GLU A 84 -9.98 -14.18 14.56
CA GLU A 84 -9.08 -13.57 15.55
C GLU A 84 -8.19 -12.50 14.90
N SER A 85 -7.76 -12.70 13.65
CA SER A 85 -7.03 -11.70 12.88
C SER A 85 -7.87 -10.43 12.66
N LEU A 86 -9.14 -10.57 12.30
CA LEU A 86 -10.05 -9.43 12.16
C LEU A 86 -10.15 -8.66 13.48
N LYS A 87 -10.45 -9.35 14.58
CA LYS A 87 -10.59 -8.74 15.90
C LYS A 87 -9.31 -8.04 16.35
N ALA A 88 -8.17 -8.71 16.25
CA ALA A 88 -6.87 -8.15 16.64
C ALA A 88 -6.50 -6.92 15.79
N ASN A 89 -6.78 -6.94 14.48
CA ASN A 89 -6.55 -5.78 13.62
C ASN A 89 -7.48 -4.62 13.99
N VAL A 90 -8.76 -4.85 14.28
CA VAL A 90 -9.67 -3.78 14.72
C VAL A 90 -9.16 -3.13 16.00
N GLU A 91 -8.77 -3.92 17.00
CA GLU A 91 -8.23 -3.40 18.26
C GLU A 91 -6.93 -2.61 18.05
N TYR A 92 -6.02 -3.11 17.22
CA TYR A 92 -4.73 -2.48 16.95
C TYR A 92 -4.85 -1.21 16.09
N LEU A 93 -5.72 -1.20 15.08
CA LEU A 93 -5.81 -0.10 14.10
C LEU A 93 -6.61 1.09 14.62
N ARG A 94 -7.58 0.91 15.53
CA ARG A 94 -8.37 2.03 16.10
C ARG A 94 -7.52 3.18 16.67
N PRO A 95 -6.52 2.96 17.55
CA PRO A 95 -5.66 4.05 18.01
C PRO A 95 -4.80 4.65 16.90
N LEU A 96 -4.41 3.87 15.89
CA LEU A 96 -3.62 4.36 14.75
C LEU A 96 -4.46 5.22 13.80
N LEU A 97 -5.72 4.88 13.57
CA LEU A 97 -6.66 5.70 12.80
C LEU A 97 -6.90 7.04 13.50
N LYS A 98 -7.03 7.05 14.83
CA LYS A 98 -7.10 8.30 15.59
C LYS A 98 -5.87 9.18 15.36
N LEU A 99 -4.67 8.59 15.40
CA LEU A 99 -3.44 9.32 15.09
C LEU A 99 -3.42 9.81 13.63
N ALA A 100 -3.86 8.98 12.68
CA ALA A 100 -3.91 9.34 11.27
C ALA A 100 -4.85 10.54 11.04
N HIS A 101 -6.01 10.56 11.71
CA HIS A 101 -6.95 11.69 11.74
C HIS A 101 -6.32 12.98 12.25
N GLU A 102 -5.61 12.93 13.38
CA GLU A 102 -4.90 14.09 13.96
C GLU A 102 -3.88 14.70 12.99
N HIS A 103 -3.41 13.92 12.02
CA HIS A 103 -2.42 14.32 11.02
C HIS A 103 -2.99 14.44 9.60
N GLY A 104 -4.30 14.30 9.41
CA GLY A 104 -4.96 14.46 8.10
C GLY A 104 -4.62 13.37 7.07
N VAL A 105 -4.33 12.16 7.53
CA VAL A 105 -3.92 11.00 6.71
C VAL A 105 -4.94 9.88 6.86
N GLY A 106 -5.23 9.16 5.78
CA GLY A 106 -5.93 7.87 5.83
C GLY A 106 -4.96 6.67 5.81
N LEU A 107 -5.38 5.53 6.35
CA LEU A 107 -4.67 4.26 6.28
C LEU A 107 -5.33 3.36 5.23
N ALA A 108 -4.55 2.91 4.24
CA ALA A 108 -5.01 2.02 3.18
C ALA A 108 -4.42 0.61 3.39
N PHE A 109 -5.25 -0.38 3.70
CA PHE A 109 -4.82 -1.74 4.01
C PHE A 109 -4.61 -2.55 2.72
N GLU A 110 -3.41 -3.09 2.56
CA GLU A 110 -3.00 -3.75 1.33
C GLU A 110 -3.37 -5.25 1.29
N ASN A 111 -3.77 -5.76 0.12
CA ASN A 111 -3.86 -7.20 -0.10
C ASN A 111 -2.48 -7.84 -0.20
N LEU A 112 -2.29 -8.95 0.50
CA LEU A 112 -0.99 -9.62 0.62
C LEU A 112 -1.06 -11.09 0.17
N GLY A 113 0.07 -11.78 0.25
CA GLY A 113 0.19 -13.19 -0.16
C GLY A 113 -0.47 -14.21 0.79
N ALA A 114 -0.35 -15.49 0.42
CA ALA A 114 -1.08 -16.62 1.02
C ALA A 114 -0.94 -16.80 2.55
N ASN A 115 0.12 -16.27 3.16
CA ASN A 115 0.37 -16.36 4.60
C ASN A 115 -0.21 -15.19 5.39
N SER A 116 -1.12 -14.40 4.81
CA SER A 116 -1.71 -13.22 5.43
C SER A 116 -3.23 -13.32 5.60
N PHE A 117 -3.75 -12.68 6.63
CA PHE A 117 -5.17 -12.36 6.76
C PHE A 117 -5.69 -11.58 5.54
N ALA A 118 -4.86 -10.69 4.99
CA ALA A 118 -5.16 -9.87 3.81
C ALA A 118 -5.08 -10.61 2.47
N ARG A 119 -4.92 -11.94 2.47
CA ARG A 119 -4.90 -12.78 1.26
C ARG A 119 -6.28 -12.91 0.59
N ILE A 120 -7.34 -12.61 1.35
CA ILE A 120 -8.75 -12.72 0.92
C ILE A 120 -9.32 -11.29 0.83
N PRO A 121 -9.81 -10.84 -0.34
CA PRO A 121 -10.40 -9.51 -0.50
C PRO A 121 -11.57 -9.24 0.45
N GLU A 122 -12.40 -10.24 0.70
CA GLU A 122 -13.53 -10.15 1.63
C GLU A 122 -13.08 -9.87 3.07
N ASN A 123 -11.89 -10.33 3.49
CA ASN A 123 -11.35 -10.02 4.82
C ASN A 123 -11.00 -8.52 4.95
N LEU A 124 -10.42 -7.92 3.90
CA LEU A 124 -10.14 -6.48 3.87
C LEU A 124 -11.44 -5.66 3.90
N ILE A 125 -12.46 -6.08 3.14
CA ILE A 125 -13.78 -5.44 3.13
C ILE A 125 -14.38 -5.48 4.54
N ARG A 126 -14.40 -6.66 5.18
CA ARG A 126 -14.89 -6.83 6.55
C ARG A 126 -14.13 -5.96 7.55
N LEU A 127 -12.81 -5.87 7.43
CA LEU A 127 -12.00 -5.05 8.31
C LEU A 127 -12.36 -3.56 8.18
N VAL A 128 -12.42 -3.02 6.97
CA VAL A 128 -12.79 -1.61 6.75
C VAL A 128 -14.22 -1.33 7.23
N ASP A 129 -15.15 -2.24 6.96
CA ASP A 129 -16.54 -2.10 7.41
C ASP A 129 -16.69 -2.14 8.93
N GLU A 130 -15.92 -2.98 9.63
CA GLU A 130 -15.95 -3.09 11.10
C GLU A 130 -15.25 -1.91 11.79
N LEU A 131 -14.24 -1.32 11.15
CA LEU A 131 -13.60 -0.10 11.63
C LEU A 131 -14.57 1.09 11.57
N ASP A 132 -15.38 1.16 10.51
CA ASP A 132 -16.40 2.19 10.24
C ASP A 132 -15.83 3.62 10.39
N ASP A 133 -14.73 3.87 9.65
CA ASP A 133 -13.93 5.09 9.75
C ASP A 133 -13.57 5.59 8.34
N ASP A 134 -13.73 6.89 8.07
CA ASP A 134 -13.45 7.49 6.76
C ASP A 134 -11.96 7.59 6.44
N ALA A 135 -11.10 7.49 7.47
CA ALA A 135 -9.66 7.33 7.32
C ALA A 135 -9.25 5.86 7.11
N ALA A 136 -10.18 4.90 7.05
CA ALA A 136 -9.89 3.51 6.71
C ALA A 136 -10.22 3.20 5.25
N GLY A 137 -9.27 2.59 4.54
CA GLY A 137 -9.42 2.23 3.13
C GLY A 137 -8.65 0.96 2.76
N ILE A 138 -8.74 0.59 1.49
CA ILE A 138 -8.02 -0.55 0.91
C ILE A 138 -7.00 -0.03 -0.11
N CYS A 139 -5.79 -0.58 -0.05
CA CYS A 139 -4.82 -0.52 -1.14
C CYS A 139 -4.94 -1.83 -1.94
N TRP A 140 -5.06 -1.74 -3.26
CA TRP A 140 -5.02 -2.92 -4.12
C TRP A 140 -3.69 -3.02 -4.87
N ASP A 141 -2.91 -4.02 -4.51
CA ASP A 141 -1.75 -4.49 -5.26
C ASP A 141 -2.18 -5.54 -6.29
N PHE A 142 -2.01 -5.17 -7.56
CA PHE A 142 -2.35 -5.99 -8.71
C PHE A 142 -1.42 -7.20 -8.88
N GLY A 143 -0.14 -7.04 -8.51
CA GLY A 143 0.88 -8.07 -8.55
C GLY A 143 0.60 -9.17 -7.54
N HIS A 144 0.37 -8.82 -6.28
CA HIS A 144 -0.04 -9.75 -5.23
C HIS A 144 -1.31 -10.52 -5.62
N ALA A 145 -2.32 -9.82 -6.13
CA ALA A 145 -3.57 -10.43 -6.55
C ALA A 145 -3.38 -11.44 -7.70
N ASN A 146 -2.46 -11.16 -8.63
CA ASN A 146 -2.15 -12.06 -9.74
C ASN A 146 -1.42 -13.33 -9.31
N ILE A 147 -0.51 -13.23 -8.34
CA ILE A 147 0.16 -14.39 -7.72
C ILE A 147 -0.87 -15.27 -7.00
N MET A 148 -1.79 -14.63 -6.28
CA MET A 148 -2.89 -15.29 -5.57
C MET A 148 -3.98 -15.87 -6.49
N LYS A 149 -3.86 -15.67 -7.81
CA LYS A 149 -4.84 -16.12 -8.84
C LYS A 149 -6.26 -15.64 -8.56
N LEU A 150 -6.39 -14.45 -7.99
CA LEU A 150 -7.69 -13.86 -7.68
C LEU A 150 -8.39 -13.39 -8.96
N ASN A 151 -9.72 -13.48 -8.98
CA ASN A 151 -10.52 -12.75 -9.95
C ASN A 151 -10.50 -11.27 -9.56
N GLN A 152 -9.55 -10.52 -10.12
CA GLN A 152 -9.29 -9.15 -9.71
C GLN A 152 -10.47 -8.22 -9.99
N THR A 153 -11.15 -8.35 -11.14
CA THR A 153 -12.29 -7.47 -11.44
C THR A 153 -13.49 -7.74 -10.54
N GLU A 154 -13.76 -8.99 -10.18
CA GLU A 154 -14.78 -9.30 -9.19
C GLU A 154 -14.42 -8.74 -7.81
N SER A 155 -13.15 -8.87 -7.40
CA SER A 155 -12.64 -8.37 -6.13
C SER A 155 -12.76 -6.84 -6.06
N LEU A 156 -12.32 -6.14 -7.11
CA LEU A 156 -12.40 -4.67 -7.21
C LEU A 156 -13.85 -4.18 -7.19
N ARG A 157 -14.79 -4.85 -7.87
CA ARG A 157 -16.22 -4.52 -7.80
C ARG A 157 -16.79 -4.67 -6.39
N LYS A 158 -16.39 -5.70 -5.65
CA LYS A 158 -16.80 -5.90 -4.25
C LYS A 158 -16.20 -4.84 -3.32
N ILE A 159 -14.93 -4.50 -3.52
CA ILE A 159 -14.24 -3.44 -2.77
C ILE A 159 -14.93 -2.09 -3.01
N GLY A 160 -15.14 -1.73 -4.28
CA GLY A 160 -15.83 -0.50 -4.69
C GLY A 160 -15.19 0.76 -4.10
N LYS A 161 -16.01 1.61 -3.48
CA LYS A 161 -15.58 2.91 -2.91
C LYS A 161 -14.62 2.80 -1.71
N ARG A 162 -14.38 1.59 -1.20
CA ARG A 162 -13.34 1.33 -0.18
C ARG A 162 -11.94 1.36 -0.77
N LEU A 163 -11.79 1.25 -2.09
CA LEU A 163 -10.48 1.36 -2.74
C LEU A 163 -9.99 2.81 -2.68
N LYS A 164 -8.84 3.01 -2.06
CA LYS A 164 -8.26 4.34 -1.81
C LYS A 164 -6.86 4.52 -2.39
N ALA A 165 -6.17 3.41 -2.60
CA ALA A 165 -4.80 3.34 -3.09
C ALA A 165 -4.67 2.16 -4.05
N THR A 166 -3.72 2.25 -4.97
CA THR A 166 -3.32 1.11 -5.81
C THR A 166 -1.80 1.01 -5.86
N HIS A 167 -1.31 -0.22 -5.91
CA HIS A 167 0.07 -0.54 -6.25
C HIS A 167 0.08 -1.26 -7.61
N ILE A 168 0.69 -0.60 -8.58
CA ILE A 168 0.72 -1.03 -9.97
C ILE A 168 2.03 -1.78 -10.21
N ALA A 169 1.91 -3.10 -10.17
CA ALA A 169 2.95 -4.07 -10.47
C ALA A 169 2.36 -5.19 -11.31
N ASP A 170 3.12 -5.65 -12.30
CA ASP A 170 2.83 -6.81 -13.14
C ASP A 170 3.77 -7.95 -12.79
N ASN A 171 3.36 -9.17 -13.12
CA ASN A 171 4.17 -10.38 -12.97
C ASN A 171 3.55 -11.53 -13.78
N HIS A 172 4.21 -12.67 -13.81
CA HIS A 172 3.70 -13.88 -14.48
C HIS A 172 2.81 -14.73 -13.55
N GLY A 173 2.57 -14.25 -12.33
CA GLY A 173 1.71 -14.87 -11.32
C GLY A 173 2.34 -16.05 -10.60
N GLU A 174 3.67 -16.15 -10.60
CA GLU A 174 4.43 -17.16 -9.84
C GLU A 174 5.16 -16.53 -8.65
N MET A 175 5.70 -15.34 -8.85
CA MET A 175 6.43 -14.57 -7.85
C MET A 175 6.19 -13.08 -8.03
N ASP A 176 6.55 -12.31 -7.02
CA ASP A 176 6.42 -10.87 -7.05
C ASP A 176 7.61 -10.22 -7.74
N GLU A 177 7.45 -10.01 -9.05
CA GLU A 177 8.52 -9.54 -9.94
C GLU A 177 8.57 -8.00 -10.03
N HIS A 178 7.55 -7.29 -9.55
CA HIS A 178 7.42 -5.83 -9.65
C HIS A 178 7.67 -5.29 -11.08
N LEU A 179 7.08 -5.94 -12.09
CA LEU A 179 7.26 -5.51 -13.48
C LEU A 179 6.33 -4.34 -13.83
N PRO A 180 6.68 -3.50 -14.81
CA PRO A 180 5.75 -2.51 -15.37
C PRO A 180 4.54 -3.19 -16.03
N PRO A 181 3.42 -2.46 -16.19
CA PRO A 181 2.28 -2.96 -16.93
C PRO A 181 2.68 -3.53 -18.30
N PHE A 182 2.06 -4.64 -18.69
CA PHE A 182 2.28 -5.37 -19.95
C PHE A 182 3.60 -6.15 -20.04
N PHE A 183 4.41 -6.17 -18.99
CA PHE A 183 5.62 -7.00 -18.92
C PHE A 183 5.37 -8.35 -18.25
N GLY A 184 4.20 -8.53 -17.64
CA GLY A 184 3.72 -9.81 -17.11
C GLY A 184 2.48 -10.29 -17.86
N ASN A 185 1.54 -10.90 -17.13
CA ASN A 185 0.31 -11.46 -17.70
C ASN A 185 -0.99 -10.87 -17.12
N ILE A 186 -0.91 -9.76 -16.38
CA ILE A 186 -2.11 -9.03 -15.93
C ILE A 186 -2.79 -8.36 -17.12
N ASN A 187 -4.12 -8.53 -17.24
CA ASN A 187 -4.92 -7.89 -18.28
C ASN A 187 -5.22 -6.42 -17.90
N TRP A 188 -4.26 -5.52 -18.10
CA TRP A 188 -4.38 -4.11 -17.72
C TRP A 188 -5.54 -3.37 -18.36
N LYS A 189 -5.93 -3.73 -19.60
CA LYS A 189 -7.12 -3.15 -20.23
C LYS A 189 -8.38 -3.43 -19.40
N GLU A 190 -8.52 -4.66 -18.94
CA GLU A 190 -9.65 -5.05 -18.09
C GLU A 190 -9.55 -4.40 -16.70
N MET A 191 -8.36 -4.30 -16.13
CA MET A 191 -8.13 -3.66 -14.82
C MET A 191 -8.51 -2.18 -14.84
N VAL A 192 -8.02 -1.41 -15.82
CA VAL A 192 -8.33 0.02 -15.94
C VAL A 192 -9.81 0.23 -16.22
N HIS A 193 -10.43 -0.61 -17.05
CA HIS A 193 -11.88 -0.53 -17.25
C HIS A 193 -12.66 -0.78 -15.95
N CYS A 194 -12.24 -1.76 -15.15
CA CYS A 194 -12.85 -2.04 -13.86
C CYS A 194 -12.66 -0.90 -12.86
N LEU A 195 -11.46 -0.28 -12.81
CA LEU A 195 -11.21 0.91 -11.98
C LEU A 195 -12.14 2.08 -12.35
N ARG A 196 -12.40 2.29 -13.64
CA ARG A 196 -13.39 3.29 -14.09
C ARG A 196 -14.82 2.89 -13.74
N GLU A 197 -15.18 1.61 -13.88
CA GLU A 197 -16.51 1.08 -13.54
C GLU A 197 -16.85 1.32 -12.06
N ILE A 198 -15.89 1.14 -11.16
CA ILE A 198 -16.07 1.40 -9.72
C ILE A 198 -15.85 2.88 -9.36
N GLU A 199 -15.58 3.73 -10.35
CA GLU A 199 -15.30 5.15 -10.18
C GLU A 199 -14.19 5.39 -9.14
N TYR A 200 -13.05 4.72 -9.32
CA TYR A 200 -11.85 4.95 -8.52
C TYR A 200 -11.24 6.31 -8.89
N GLU A 201 -10.97 7.13 -7.87
CA GLU A 201 -10.49 8.51 -8.00
C GLU A 201 -9.06 8.71 -7.45
N GLY A 202 -8.44 7.65 -6.93
CA GLY A 202 -7.08 7.70 -6.42
C GLY A 202 -6.04 7.54 -7.52
N ASP A 203 -4.78 7.60 -7.11
CA ASP A 203 -3.66 7.53 -8.05
C ASP A 203 -3.43 6.11 -8.57
N PHE A 204 -2.85 6.04 -9.77
CA PHE A 204 -2.32 4.83 -10.41
C PHE A 204 -0.82 4.74 -10.11
N THR A 205 -0.47 4.24 -8.92
CA THR A 205 0.88 4.37 -8.36
C THR A 205 1.75 3.16 -8.67
N TYR A 206 2.84 3.38 -9.41
CA TYR A 206 3.78 2.31 -9.73
C TYR A 206 4.49 1.74 -8.50
N GLU A 207 4.52 0.41 -8.43
CA GLU A 207 5.36 -0.35 -7.52
C GLU A 207 6.30 -1.27 -8.30
N ILE A 208 7.15 -0.66 -9.13
CA ILE A 208 8.09 -1.36 -10.02
C ILE A 208 9.51 -1.36 -9.45
N GLN A 209 9.62 -1.79 -8.19
CA GLN A 209 10.82 -1.62 -7.38
C GLN A 209 12.09 -2.12 -8.08
N ASN A 210 13.21 -1.41 -7.84
CA ASN A 210 14.56 -1.76 -8.32
C ASN A 210 14.77 -1.76 -9.85
N ILE A 211 13.77 -1.45 -10.67
CA ILE A 211 13.91 -1.53 -12.14
C ILE A 211 15.00 -0.61 -12.71
N THR A 212 15.28 0.51 -12.04
CA THR A 212 16.36 1.45 -12.41
C THR A 212 17.67 1.22 -11.66
N ARG A 213 17.70 0.31 -10.66
CA ARG A 213 18.80 0.19 -9.68
C ARG A 213 20.15 -0.09 -10.32
N ASN A 214 20.17 -0.96 -11.32
CA ASN A 214 21.39 -1.40 -11.99
C ASN A 214 21.67 -0.63 -13.30
N LEU A 215 20.84 0.36 -13.64
CA LEU A 215 21.06 1.18 -14.82
C LEU A 215 22.13 2.24 -14.55
N PRO A 216 23.00 2.51 -15.54
CA PRO A 216 23.82 3.72 -15.54
C PRO A 216 22.94 4.96 -15.40
N ASP A 217 23.43 5.97 -14.68
CA ASP A 217 22.65 7.18 -14.34
C ASP A 217 22.12 7.88 -15.61
N GLU A 218 22.93 7.90 -16.68
CA GLU A 218 22.56 8.48 -17.98
C GLU A 218 21.37 7.81 -18.68
N HIS A 219 21.01 6.58 -18.29
CA HIS A 219 19.89 5.84 -18.86
C HIS A 219 18.63 5.86 -18.00
N ARG A 220 18.72 6.27 -16.72
CA ARG A 220 17.58 6.24 -15.79
C ARG A 220 16.45 7.14 -16.26
N ASP A 221 16.77 8.37 -16.65
CA ASP A 221 15.78 9.35 -17.12
C ASP A 221 15.00 8.86 -18.35
N THR A 222 15.69 8.17 -19.27
CA THR A 222 15.06 7.62 -20.47
C THR A 222 14.05 6.54 -20.12
N LEU A 223 14.41 5.64 -19.20
CA LEU A 223 13.50 4.60 -18.76
C LEU A 223 12.32 5.16 -17.94
N ILE A 224 12.57 6.15 -17.07
CA ILE A 224 11.50 6.81 -16.31
C ILE A 224 10.50 7.51 -17.25
N ARG A 225 10.98 8.22 -18.29
CA ARG A 225 10.10 8.82 -19.31
C ARG A 225 9.25 7.76 -20.02
N TYR A 226 9.84 6.63 -20.38
CA TYR A 226 9.09 5.52 -20.97
C TYR A 226 7.99 5.01 -20.03
N PHE A 227 8.24 4.91 -18.73
CA PHE A 227 7.20 4.50 -17.78
C PHE A 227 6.10 5.54 -17.61
N VAL A 228 6.40 6.84 -17.70
CA VAL A 228 5.36 7.87 -17.75
C VAL A 228 4.48 7.67 -18.98
N GLU A 229 5.07 7.52 -20.17
CA GLU A 229 4.33 7.26 -21.42
C GLU A 229 3.50 5.96 -21.33
N LEU A 230 4.07 4.90 -20.76
CA LEU A 230 3.39 3.62 -20.56
C LEU A 230 2.20 3.75 -19.60
N GLY A 231 2.35 4.51 -18.52
CA GLY A 231 1.30 4.80 -17.55
C GLY A 231 0.16 5.59 -18.17
N GLU A 232 0.49 6.66 -18.90
CA GLU A 232 -0.49 7.46 -19.65
C GLU A 232 -1.25 6.61 -20.67
N TYR A 233 -0.55 5.77 -21.42
CA TYR A 233 -1.18 4.83 -22.34
C TYR A 233 -2.12 3.86 -21.61
N THR A 234 -1.65 3.25 -20.52
CA THR A 234 -2.45 2.31 -19.70
C THR A 234 -3.73 2.97 -19.23
N LEU A 235 -3.64 4.18 -18.68
CA LEU A 235 -4.77 4.97 -18.21
C LEU A 235 -5.70 5.42 -19.33
N SER A 236 -5.27 5.38 -20.59
CA SER A 236 -6.10 5.73 -21.76
C SER A 236 -6.94 4.57 -22.30
N LEU A 237 -6.60 3.32 -21.97
CA LEU A 237 -7.30 2.09 -22.42
C LEU A 237 -8.72 1.99 -21.87
#